data_AF-A0A562N212-F1
#
_entry.id   AF-A0A562N212-F1
#
_cell.length_a   1.000
_cell.length_b   1.000
_cell.length_c   1.000
_cell.angle_alpha   90.00
_cell.angle_beta   90.00
_cell.angle_gamma   90.00
#
_symmetry.space_group_name_H-M   'P 1'
#
loop_
_entity.id
_entity.type
_entity.pdbx_description
1 polymer ?
#
loop_
_entity_poly.entity_id
_entity_poly.type
_entity_poly.pdbx_seq_one_letter_code
_entity_poly.pdbx_strand_id
1 'polypeptide(L)' 'MAQRKPYNPNTKYGRRKLREDHYRRVANMTDDERSKLEANTFGCLLMFIIIGGLIVFFLFGGDGLMRWLGGKHPY' A
#
# COMPACT_ATOMS: atom_id res chain seq x y z
N MET A 1 26.40 -17.68 -27.25
CA MET A 1 25.93 -17.15 -25.95
C MET A 1 24.53 -17.68 -25.72
N ALA A 2 24.27 -18.43 -24.64
CA ALA A 2 22.94 -18.98 -24.40
C ALA A 2 21.95 -17.84 -24.10
N GLN A 3 20.94 -17.68 -24.97
CA GLN A 3 19.86 -16.71 -24.80
C GLN A 3 19.07 -17.08 -23.53
N ARG A 4 19.27 -16.34 -22.44
CA ARG A 4 18.53 -16.57 -21.19
C ARG A 4 17.06 -16.25 -21.44
N LYS A 5 16.17 -17.20 -21.12
CA LYS A 5 14.72 -16.98 -21.14
C LYS A 5 14.38 -15.75 -20.29
N PRO A 6 13.41 -14.91 -20.71
CA PRO A 6 13.01 -13.74 -19.95
C PRO A 6 12.60 -14.14 -18.53
N TYR A 7 13.05 -13.36 -17.55
CA TYR A 7 12.77 -13.60 -16.14
C TYR A 7 11.26 -13.55 -15.90
N ASN A 8 10.68 -14.64 -15.37
CA ASN A 8 9.27 -14.69 -15.02
C ASN A 8 9.08 -14.38 -13.52
N PRO A 9 8.60 -13.17 -13.17
CA PRO A 9 8.42 -12.74 -11.79
C PRO A 9 7.32 -13.53 -11.05
N ASN A 10 6.40 -14.17 -11.78
CA ASN A 10 5.24 -14.84 -11.19
C ASN A 10 5.53 -16.24 -10.64
N THR A 11 6.72 -16.78 -10.91
CA THR A 11 7.19 -18.07 -10.37
C THR A 11 7.50 -17.98 -8.87
N LYS A 12 7.48 -19.11 -8.15
CA LYS A 12 7.85 -19.17 -6.71
C LYS A 12 9.22 -18.54 -6.44
N TYR A 13 10.22 -18.86 -7.27
CA TYR A 13 11.55 -18.28 -7.19
C TYR A 13 11.57 -16.80 -7.58
N GLY A 14 10.78 -16.39 -8.57
CA GLY A 14 10.68 -14.99 -8.98
C GLY A 14 10.13 -14.08 -7.88
N ARG A 15 9.07 -14.52 -7.20
CA ARG A 15 8.49 -13.81 -6.05
C ARG A 15 9.46 -13.72 -4.88
N ARG A 16 10.21 -14.80 -4.61
CA ARG A 16 11.24 -14.82 -3.56
C ARG A 16 12.35 -13.82 -3.87
N LYS A 17 12.88 -13.83 -5.10
CA LYS A 17 13.93 -12.91 -5.53
C LYS A 17 13.48 -11.45 -5.50
N LEU A 18 12.24 -11.15 -5.91
CA LEU A 18 11.68 -9.80 -5.80
C LEU A 18 11.63 -9.31 -4.35
N ARG A 19 11.27 -10.20 -3.42
CA ARG A 19 11.25 -9.89 -1.99
C ARG A 19 12.66 -9.63 -1.46
N GLU A 20 13.62 -10.47 -1.82
CA GLU A 20 15.04 -10.30 -1.46
C GLU A 20 15.61 -8.99 -2.02
N ASP A 21 15.32 -8.66 -3.28
CA ASP A 21 15.72 -7.40 -3.89
C ASP A 21 15.08 -6.19 -3.19
N HIS A 22 13.81 -6.29 -2.79
CA HIS A 22 13.15 -5.24 -2.01
C HIS A 22 13.83 -5.06 -0.64
N TYR A 23 14.08 -6.15 0.09
CA TYR A 23 14.78 -6.08 1.38
C TYR A 23 16.18 -5.49 1.25
N ARG A 24 16.94 -5.83 0.20
CA ARG A 24 18.26 -5.24 -0.06
C ARG A 24 18.19 -3.74 -0.30
N ARG A 25 17.20 -3.27 -1.06
CA ARG A 25 17.00 -1.82 -1.29
C ARG A 25 16.65 -1.10 0.00
N VAL A 26 15.74 -1.65 0.79
CA VAL A 26 15.32 -1.05 2.07
C VAL A 26 16.43 -1.10 3.14
N ALA A 27 17.31 -2.10 3.10
CA ALA A 27 18.45 -2.22 4.00
C ALA A 27 19.58 -1.23 3.67
N ASN A 28 19.72 -0.85 2.40
CA ASN A 28 20.74 0.09 1.94
C ASN A 28 20.22 1.55 1.84
N MET A 29 18.95 1.81 2.15
CA MET A 29 18.41 3.17 2.21
C MET A 29 18.97 3.91 3.41
N THR A 30 19.24 5.19 3.22
CA THR A 30 19.56 6.11 4.31
C THR A 30 18.31 6.42 5.14
N ASP A 31 18.48 6.84 6.40
CA ASP A 31 17.36 7.15 7.30
C ASP A 31 16.47 8.29 6.74
N ASP A 32 17.07 9.25 6.02
CA ASP A 32 16.34 10.32 5.34
C ASP A 32 15.43 9.78 4.22
N GLU A 33 15.96 8.88 3.38
CA GLU A 33 15.16 8.23 2.31
C GLU A 33 14.05 7.34 2.87
N ARG A 34 14.29 6.64 3.99
CA ARG A 34 13.26 5.87 4.68
C ARG A 34 12.14 6.78 5.20
N SER A 35 12.48 7.88 5.88
CA SER A 35 11.49 8.81 6.41
C SER A 35 10.63 9.44 5.30
N LYS A 36 11.23 9.75 4.13
CA LYS A 36 10.51 10.23 2.95
C LYS A 36 9.57 9.18 2.38
N LEU A 37 10.02 7.92 2.31
CA LEU A 37 9.20 6.80 1.83
C LEU A 37 8.00 6.56 2.75
N GLU A 38 8.22 6.56 4.06
CA GLU A 38 7.19 6.38 5.08
C GLU A 38 6.20 7.55 5.08
N ALA A 39 6.68 8.79 5.02
CA ALA A 39 5.84 9.98 4.93
C ALA A 39 4.97 9.97 3.66
N ASN A 40 5.52 9.57 2.51
CA ASN A 40 4.79 9.48 1.26
C ASN A 40 3.75 8.35 1.29
N THR A 41 4.09 7.20 1.90
CA THR A 41 3.18 6.06 2.06
C THR A 41 2.03 6.41 3.02
N PHE A 42 2.33 7.06 4.14
CA PHE A 42 1.34 7.53 5.10
C PHE A 42 0.43 8.59 4.48
N GLY A 43 1.00 9.55 3.75
CA GLY A 43 0.23 10.57 3.02
C GLY A 43 -0.73 9.97 1.99
N CYS A 44 -0.28 8.98 1.21
CA CYS A 44 -1.13 8.28 0.25
C CYS A 44 -2.26 7.50 0.93
N LEU A 45 -1.98 6.83 2.06
CA LEU A 45 -2.99 6.10 2.82
C LEU A 45 -4.03 7.02 3.44
N LEU A 46 -3.60 8.15 3.99
CA LEU A 46 -4.49 9.17 4.59
C LEU A 46 -5.37 9.81 3.51
N MET A 47 -4.81 10.11 2.33
CA MET A 47 -5.56 10.58 1.17
C MET A 47 -6.62 9.56 0.73
N PHE A 48 -6.27 8.27 0.69
CA PHE A 48 -7.22 7.21 0.36
C PHE A 48 -8.38 7.13 1.36
N ILE A 49 -8.11 7.29 2.66
CA ILE A 49 -9.14 7.32 3.70
C ILE A 49 -10.07 8.54 3.53
N ILE A 50 -9.51 9.73 3.26
CA ILE A 50 -10.32 10.94 3.06
C ILE A 50 -11.21 10.80 1.82
N ILE A 51 -10.66 10.39 0.68
CA ILE A 51 -11.42 10.25 -0.57
C ILE A 51 -12.47 9.13 -0.43
N GLY A 52 -12.09 7.98 0.12
CA GLY A 52 -13.02 6.87 0.38
C GLY A 52 -14.16 7.29 1.30
N GLY A 53 -13.84 8.03 2.37
CA GLY A 53 -14.83 8.56 3.30
C GLY A 53 -15.78 9.55 2.64
N LEU A 54 -15.26 10.48 1.83
CA LEU A 54 -16.10 11.42 1.07
C LEU A 54 -17.05 10.69 0.12
N ILE A 55 -16.57 9.68 -0.62
CA ILE A 55 -17.40 8.87 -1.51
C ILE A 55 -18.52 8.17 -0.73
N VAL A 56 -18.19 7.51 0.39
CA VAL A 56 -19.17 6.83 1.22
C VAL A 56 -20.18 7.83 1.80
N PHE A 57 -19.73 9.00 2.23
CA PHE A 57 -20.58 10.07 2.74
C PHE A 57 -21.57 10.59 1.67
N PHE A 58 -21.11 10.80 0.44
CA PHE A 58 -21.99 11.21 -0.67
C PHE A 58 -23.04 10.15 -1.04
N LEU A 59 -22.72 8.86 -0.90
CA LEU A 59 -23.63 7.77 -1.26
C LEU A 59 -24.60 7.38 -0.15
N PHE A 60 -24.15 7.41 1.10
CA PHE A 60 -24.84 6.81 2.24
C PHE A 60 -25.00 7.77 3.44
N GLY A 61 -24.60 9.03 3.30
CA GLY A 61 -24.69 10.04 4.36
C GLY A 61 -23.76 9.79 5.55
N GLY A 62 -24.05 10.47 6.66
CA GLY A 62 -23.28 10.37 7.90
C GLY A 62 -23.26 8.96 8.51
N ASP A 63 -24.37 8.23 8.44
CA ASP A 63 -24.48 6.88 9.00
C ASP A 63 -23.63 5.86 8.23
N GLY A 64 -23.59 5.97 6.90
CA GLY A 64 -22.72 5.13 6.07
C GLY A 64 -21.25 5.39 6.33
N LEU A 65 -20.86 6.66 6.50
CA LEU A 65 -19.49 7.04 6.85
C LEU A 65 -19.08 6.47 8.22
N MET A 66 -19.95 6.59 9.23
CA MET A 66 -19.67 6.05 10.57
C MET A 66 -19.53 4.53 10.56
N ARG A 67 -20.37 3.81 9.80
CA ARG A 67 -20.24 2.34 9.63
C ARG A 67 -18.95 1.95 8.91
N TRP A 68 -18.56 2.72 7.89
CA TRP A 68 -17.33 2.49 7.14
C TRP A 68 -16.06 2.73 7.96
N LEU A 69 -16.09 3.73 8.84
CA LEU A 69 -15.02 4.01 9.81
C LEU A 69 -14.99 3.04 11.01
N GLY A 70 -15.87 2.03 11.04
CA GLY A 70 -15.92 1.02 12.10
C GLY A 70 -16.83 1.38 13.29
N GLY A 71 -17.64 2.42 13.17
CA GLY A 71 -18.71 2.75 14.10
C GLY A 71 -19.76 1.64 14.15
N LYS A 72 -19.93 1.02 15.32
CA LYS A 72 -21.05 0.13 15.59
C LYS A 72 -22.33 0.96 15.72
N HIS A 73 -23.40 0.49 15.09
CA HIS A 73 -24.75 1.03 15.22
C HIS A 73 -25.10 1.17 16.71
N PRO A 74 -25.41 2.37 17.23
CA PRO A 74 -26.23 2.43 18.43
C PRO A 74 -27.61 1.91 18.03
N TYR A 75 -28.11 0.94 18.80
CA TYR A 75 -29.44 0.34 18.64
C TYR A 75 -30.53 1.41 18.73
#